data_AF-A0A2J8NE80-F1
#
_entry.id   AF-A0A2J8NE80-F1
#
_cell.length_a   1.000
_cell.length_b   1.000
_cell.length_c   1.000
_cell.angle_alpha   90.00
_cell.angle_beta   90.00
_cell.angle_gamma   90.00
#
_symmetry.space_group_name_H-M   'P 1'
#
loop_
_entity.id
_entity.type
_entity.pdbx_description
1 polymer ?
#
loop_
_entity_poly.entity_id
_entity_poly.type
_entity_poly.pdbx_seq_one_letter_code
_entity_poly.pdbx_strand_id
1 'polypeptide(L)'
;MPFITCDEFNGVPSYMKSRLTYDQINDVIKEINKAVISKYKILHQPKKSMNSVTRNLYHRFIDEETKDTKGRYFIVEADIKEFTTLKADKK
;
A
#
# COMPACT_ATOMS: atom_id res chain seq x y z
N MET A 1 8.70 0.47 -1.14
CA MET A 1 8.82 1.06 -2.48
C MET A 1 9.63 2.34 -2.38
N PRO A 2 10.71 2.50 -3.15
CA PRO A 2 11.48 3.74 -3.17
C PRO A 2 10.66 4.90 -3.72
N PHE A 3 11.01 6.13 -3.33
CA PHE A 3 10.51 7.33 -3.99
C PHE A 3 11.08 7.44 -5.40
N ILE A 4 10.33 8.05 -6.30
CA ILE A 4 10.84 8.36 -7.64
C ILE A 4 11.75 9.58 -7.57
N THR A 5 12.69 9.65 -8.49
CA THR A 5 13.61 10.78 -8.70
C THR A 5 13.05 11.77 -9.74
N CYS A 6 13.61 12.98 -9.78
CA CYS A 6 13.25 13.97 -10.80
C CYS A 6 13.46 13.44 -12.22
N ASP A 7 14.51 12.65 -12.44
CA ASP A 7 14.83 12.08 -13.75
C ASP A 7 13.78 11.04 -14.17
N GLU A 8 13.37 10.16 -13.26
CA GLU A 8 12.28 9.20 -13.52
C GLU A 8 10.97 9.93 -13.79
N PHE A 9 10.63 10.96 -13.01
CA PHE A 9 9.43 11.76 -13.23
C PHE A 9 9.45 12.48 -14.58
N ASN A 10 10.57 13.09 -14.95
CA ASN A 10 10.73 13.78 -16.22
C ASN A 10 10.71 12.81 -17.41
N GLY A 11 11.19 11.57 -17.22
CA GLY A 11 11.17 10.51 -18.23
C GLY A 11 9.78 9.95 -18.55
N VAL A 12 8.79 10.08 -17.65
CA VAL A 12 7.41 9.64 -17.94
C VAL A 12 6.76 10.56 -18.99
N PRO A 13 6.10 10.03 -20.03
CA PRO A 13 5.38 10.84 -21.02
C PRO A 13 4.32 11.77 -20.41
N SER A 14 4.21 12.99 -20.94
CA SER A 14 3.30 14.02 -20.40
C SER A 14 1.83 13.58 -20.34
N TYR A 15 1.37 12.77 -21.29
CA TYR A 15 -0.02 12.29 -21.31
C TYR A 15 -0.35 11.33 -20.14
N MET A 16 0.65 10.65 -19.56
CA MET A 16 0.46 9.77 -18.39
C MET A 16 0.48 10.55 -17.08
N LYS A 17 1.32 11.59 -17.00
CA LYS A 17 1.40 12.47 -15.83
C LYS A 17 0.21 13.41 -15.73
N SER A 18 -0.31 13.86 -16.88
CA SER A 18 -1.34 14.90 -16.93
C SER A 18 -0.92 16.11 -16.08
N ARG A 19 -1.63 16.40 -14.98
CA ARG A 19 -1.34 17.50 -14.04
C ARG A 19 -0.70 17.03 -12.72
N LEU A 20 -0.33 15.75 -12.61
CA LEU A 20 0.30 15.22 -11.39
C LEU A 20 1.71 15.76 -11.24
N THR A 21 2.04 16.20 -10.02
CA THR A 21 3.38 16.67 -9.69
C THR A 21 4.26 15.56 -9.12
N TYR A 22 5.57 15.77 -9.16
CA TYR A 22 6.56 14.90 -8.53
C TYR A 22 6.22 14.62 -7.06
N ASP A 23 5.93 15.68 -6.30
CA ASP A 23 5.58 15.59 -4.88
C ASP A 23 4.32 14.78 -4.66
N GLN A 24 3.27 14.99 -5.47
CA GLN A 24 2.02 14.25 -5.36
C GLN A 24 2.20 12.74 -5.56
N ILE A 25 3.09 12.33 -6.48
CA ILE A 25 3.36 10.91 -6.70
C ILE A 25 4.14 10.33 -5.52
N ASN A 26 5.14 11.05 -5.02
CA ASN A 26 5.91 10.60 -3.86
C ASN A 26 5.09 10.55 -2.57
N ASP A 27 4.13 11.47 -2.39
CA ASP A 27 3.16 11.42 -1.28
C ASP A 27 2.29 10.15 -1.35
N VAL A 28 1.83 9.78 -2.55
CA VAL A 28 1.10 8.52 -2.75
C VAL A 28 1.98 7.31 -2.44
N ILE A 29 3.25 7.30 -2.89
CA ILE A 29 4.20 6.22 -2.58
C ILE A 29 4.40 6.10 -1.06
N LYS A 30 4.49 7.22 -0.34
CA LYS A 30 4.62 7.25 1.12
C LYS A 30 3.43 6.58 1.80
N GLU A 31 2.22 6.91 1.40
CA GLU A 31 1.00 6.33 1.95
C GLU A 31 0.85 4.84 1.60
N ILE A 32 1.19 4.43 0.36
CA ILE A 32 1.23 3.01 -0.02
C ILE A 32 2.23 2.24 0.86
N ASN A 33 3.44 2.78 1.05
CA ASN A 33 4.43 2.18 1.93
C ASN A 33 3.92 2.01 3.36
N LYS A 34 3.17 2.99 3.88
CA LYS A 34 2.55 2.92 5.21
C LYS A 34 1.51 1.78 5.29
N ALA A 35 0.70 1.59 4.26
CA ALA A 35 -0.25 0.47 4.21
C ALA A 35 0.46 -0.88 4.18
N VAL A 36 1.49 -1.02 3.35
CA VAL A 36 2.32 -2.24 3.29
C VAL A 36 2.95 -2.52 4.66
N ILE A 37 3.65 -1.55 5.25
CA ILE A 37 4.30 -1.75 6.56
C ILE A 37 3.27 -2.15 7.61
N SER A 38 2.11 -1.51 7.65
CA SER A 38 1.04 -1.82 8.62
C SER A 38 0.51 -3.25 8.45
N LYS A 39 0.17 -3.67 7.22
CA LYS A 39 -0.31 -5.02 6.91
C LYS A 39 0.69 -6.09 7.33
N TYR A 40 1.94 -5.97 6.90
CA TYR A 40 2.95 -7.00 7.16
C TYR A 40 3.49 -6.96 8.59
N LYS A 41 3.37 -5.82 9.30
CA LYS A 41 3.58 -5.78 10.76
C LYS A 41 2.58 -6.66 11.49
N ILE A 42 1.30 -6.63 11.11
CA ILE A 42 0.27 -7.50 11.67
C ILE A 42 0.52 -8.94 11.25
N LEU A 43 0.84 -9.21 9.99
CA LEU A 43 1.05 -10.58 9.48
C LEU A 43 2.19 -11.31 10.21
N HIS A 44 3.27 -10.58 10.56
CA HIS A 44 4.41 -11.12 11.30
C HIS A 44 4.29 -11.00 12.82
N GLN A 45 3.22 -10.39 13.34
CA GLN A 45 3.01 -10.25 14.78
C GLN A 45 2.74 -11.63 15.40
N PRO A 46 3.29 -11.94 16.59
CA PRO A 46 2.94 -13.18 17.30
C PRO A 46 1.43 -13.24 17.60
N LYS A 47 0.75 -14.31 17.16
CA LYS A 47 -0.72 -14.48 17.28
C LYS A 47 -1.27 -14.26 18.69
N LYS A 48 -0.49 -14.64 19.72
CA LYS A 48 -0.84 -14.46 21.14
C LYS A 48 -0.94 -12.99 21.58
N SER A 49 -0.30 -12.07 20.86
CA SER A 49 -0.29 -10.63 21.17
C SER A 49 -1.34 -9.82 20.41
N MET A 50 -2.09 -10.46 19.51
CA MET A 50 -3.12 -9.79 18.72
C MET A 50 -4.41 -9.61 19.52
N ASN A 51 -4.95 -8.39 19.51
CA ASN A 51 -6.31 -8.13 19.98
C ASN A 51 -7.36 -8.58 18.93
N SER A 52 -8.65 -8.47 19.27
CA SER A 52 -9.75 -8.92 18.40
C SER A 52 -9.73 -8.26 17.01
N VAL A 53 -9.53 -6.94 16.95
CA VAL A 53 -9.50 -6.17 15.69
C VAL A 53 -8.32 -6.59 14.82
N THR A 54 -7.13 -6.67 15.40
CA THR A 54 -5.91 -7.12 14.71
C THR A 54 -6.04 -8.56 14.21
N ARG A 55 -6.72 -9.42 14.97
CA ARG A 55 -6.98 -10.81 14.58
C ARG A 55 -7.95 -10.90 13.39
N ASN A 56 -9.00 -10.09 13.36
CA ASN A 56 -9.91 -10.02 12.21
C ASN A 56 -9.19 -9.56 10.94
N LEU A 57 -8.32 -8.54 11.05
CA LEU A 57 -7.48 -8.10 9.94
C LEU A 57 -6.51 -9.20 9.48
N TYR A 58 -5.88 -9.91 10.43
CA TYR A 58 -5.02 -11.05 10.11
C TYR A 58 -5.76 -12.13 9.32
N HIS A 59 -6.98 -12.50 9.72
CA HIS A 59 -7.79 -13.46 8.99
C HIS A 59 -8.09 -12.99 7.57
N ARG A 60 -8.54 -11.75 7.40
CA ARG A 60 -8.75 -11.15 6.07
C ARG A 60 -7.49 -11.21 5.20
N PHE A 61 -6.32 -10.89 5.75
CA PHE A 61 -5.08 -10.94 4.99
C PHE A 61 -4.73 -12.35 4.52
N ILE A 62 -4.97 -13.37 5.34
CA ILE A 62 -4.75 -14.76 4.97
C ILE A 62 -5.77 -15.22 3.92
N ASP A 63 -7.03 -14.77 4.01
CA ASP A 63 -8.08 -15.11 3.05
C ASP A 63 -7.84 -14.47 1.66
N GLU A 64 -7.19 -13.31 1.63
CA GLU A 64 -6.79 -12.61 0.40
C GLU A 64 -5.54 -13.24 -0.27
N GLU A 65 -4.80 -14.11 0.43
CA GLU A 65 -3.62 -14.77 -0.12
C GLU A 65 -4.01 -15.81 -1.18
N THR A 66 -3.27 -15.79 -2.28
CA THR A 66 -3.39 -16.74 -3.38
C THR A 66 -2.04 -17.41 -3.64
N LYS A 67 -2.05 -18.45 -4.47
CA LYS A 67 -0.81 -19.10 -4.93
C LYS A 67 0.17 -18.11 -5.60
N ASP A 68 -0.35 -17.05 -6.22
CA ASP A 68 0.42 -16.09 -7.00
C ASP A 68 0.97 -14.93 -6.14
N THR A 69 0.40 -14.71 -4.96
CA THR A 69 0.85 -13.68 -3.99
C THR A 69 1.80 -14.24 -2.93
N LYS A 70 1.92 -15.56 -2.81
CA LYS A 70 2.78 -16.22 -1.84
C LYS A 70 4.23 -15.72 -1.91
N GLY A 71 4.73 -15.19 -0.80
CA GLY A 71 6.10 -14.67 -0.68
C GLY A 71 6.30 -13.29 -1.33
N ARG A 72 5.22 -12.62 -1.75
CA ARG A 72 5.26 -11.28 -2.32
C ARG A 72 4.56 -10.29 -1.40
N TYR A 73 4.99 -9.04 -1.46
CA TYR A 73 4.30 -7.93 -0.80
C TYR A 73 3.21 -7.39 -1.71
N PHE A 74 1.96 -7.48 -1.25
CA PHE A 74 0.79 -6.88 -1.89
C PHE A 74 -0.15 -6.25 -0.85
N ILE A 75 -0.99 -5.34 -1.32
CA ILE A 75 -2.07 -4.69 -0.58
C ILE A 75 -3.31 -4.60 -1.47
N VAL A 76 -4.48 -4.51 -0.86
CA VAL A 76 -5.77 -4.32 -1.55
C VAL A 76 -6.38 -2.97 -1.18
N GLU A 77 -7.46 -2.58 -1.86
CA GLU A 77 -8.16 -1.31 -1.60
C GLU A 77 -8.60 -1.16 -0.12
N ALA A 78 -9.01 -2.25 0.52
CA ALA A 78 -9.36 -2.24 1.94
C ALA A 78 -8.18 -1.84 2.83
N ASP A 79 -6.94 -2.20 2.47
CA ASP A 79 -5.74 -1.83 3.22
C ASP A 79 -5.43 -0.33 3.07
N ILE A 80 -5.70 0.24 1.89
CA ILE A 80 -5.57 1.68 1.65
C ILE A 80 -6.57 2.45 2.52
N LYS A 81 -7.83 2.02 2.55
CA LYS A 81 -8.88 2.64 3.37
C LYS A 81 -8.60 2.53 4.87
N GLU A 82 -8.00 1.43 5.31
CA GLU A 82 -7.70 1.17 6.73
C GLU A 82 -6.47 1.95 7.23
N PHE A 83 -5.39 2.00 6.44
CA PHE A 83 -4.07 2.43 6.92
C PHE A 83 -3.60 3.78 6.37
N THR A 84 -4.31 4.35 5.42
CA THR A 84 -3.90 5.60 4.74
C THR A 84 -5.02 6.64 4.74
N THR A 85 -4.69 7.87 4.36
CA THR A 85 -5.68 8.92 4.10
C THR A 85 -6.05 9.05 2.62
N LEU A 86 -5.53 8.15 1.77
CA LEU A 86 -5.82 8.15 0.34
C LEU A 86 -7.27 7.73 0.09
N LYS A 87 -7.93 8.46 -0.81
CA LYS A 87 -9.24 8.08 -1.35
C LYS A 87 -9.04 7.40 -2.70
N ALA A 88 -9.85 6.40 -2.99
CA ALA A 88 -9.91 5.75 -4.30
C ALA A 88 -10.85 6.55 -5.22
N ASP A 89 -10.53 7.82 -5.46
CA ASP A 89 -11.26 8.70 -6.36
C ASP A 89 -10.53 8.86 -7.70
N LYS A 90 -11.31 9.11 -8.76
CA LYS A 90 -10.76 9.46 -10.07
C LYS A 90 -10.43 10.95 -10.04
N LYS A 91 -9.13 11.29 -10.03
CA LYS A 91 -8.65 12.66 -10.26
C LYS A 91 -8.77 13.08 -11.72
#